data_AF-A0A6L9FN32-F1
#
_entry.id   AF-A0A6L9FN32-F1
#
_cell.length_a   1.000
_cell.length_b   1.000
_cell.length_c   1.000
_cell.angle_alpha   90.00
_cell.angle_beta   90.00
_cell.angle_gamma   90.00
#
_symmetry.space_group_name_H-M   'P 1'
#
loop_
_entity.id
_entity.type
_entity.pdbx_description
1 polymer ?
#
loop_
_entity_poly.entity_id
_entity_poly.type
_entity_poly.pdbx_seq_one_letter_code
_entity_poly.pdbx_strand_id
1 'polypeptide(L)'
;PDGYLLIDLPMKAREALLMRKLENVLIVVRGITQTKLGNVIAFKTSILTQTNKPGCLLFLRMPQHFASKPIREHERYNLHIPATLTHNTVSYESHLIDFSVSGCAFL
;
A
#
# COMPACT_ATOMS: atom_id res chain seq x y z
N PRO A 1 -18.90 19.53 4.07
CA PRO A 1 -19.08 18.29 3.29
C PRO A 1 -18.00 17.28 3.67
N ASP A 2 -18.40 16.13 4.19
CA ASP A 2 -17.47 15.03 4.46
C ASP A 2 -17.00 14.47 3.12
N GLY A 3 -15.67 14.41 2.92
CA GLY A 3 -15.08 13.95 1.66
C GLY A 3 -15.39 12.49 1.33
N TYR A 4 -14.93 12.02 0.18
CA TYR A 4 -14.97 10.61 -0.22
C TYR A 4 -13.57 10.09 -0.44
N LEU A 5 -13.35 8.80 -0.14
CA LEU A 5 -12.12 8.13 -0.54
C LEU A 5 -12.33 7.47 -1.90
N LEU A 6 -11.45 7.80 -2.85
CA LEU A 6 -11.46 7.21 -4.19
C LEU A 6 -10.34 6.18 -4.29
N ILE A 7 -10.66 5.00 -4.83
CA ILE A 7 -9.69 3.94 -5.09
C ILE A 7 -9.83 3.49 -6.54
N ASP A 8 -8.72 3.44 -7.27
CA ASP A 8 -8.65 2.82 -8.59
C ASP A 8 -8.60 1.30 -8.47
N LEU A 9 -9.33 0.61 -9.36
CA LEU A 9 -9.34 -0.84 -9.44
C LEU A 9 -8.47 -1.32 -10.60
N PRO A 10 -7.38 -2.08 -10.32
CA PRO A 10 -6.60 -2.69 -11.37
C PRO A 10 -7.47 -3.68 -12.17
N MET A 11 -7.12 -3.89 -13.44
CA MET A 11 -7.90 -4.69 -14.39
C MET A 11 -8.33 -6.07 -13.83
N LYS A 12 -7.41 -6.79 -13.17
CA LYS A 12 -7.71 -8.08 -12.54
C LYS A 12 -8.76 -8.00 -11.42
N ALA A 13 -8.73 -6.93 -10.63
CA ALA A 13 -9.72 -6.72 -9.57
C ALA A 13 -11.09 -6.38 -10.18
N ARG A 14 -11.12 -5.59 -11.26
CA ARG A 14 -12.33 -5.32 -12.01
C ARG A 14 -12.96 -6.61 -12.53
N GLU A 15 -12.18 -7.47 -13.18
CA GLU A 15 -12.63 -8.76 -13.70
C GLU A 15 -13.25 -9.65 -12.60
N ALA A 16 -12.58 -9.72 -11.44
CA ALA A 16 -13.06 -10.50 -10.30
C ALA A 16 -14.36 -9.97 -9.69
N LEU A 17 -14.68 -8.69 -9.91
CA LEU A 17 -15.84 -8.01 -9.32
C LEU A 17 -16.98 -7.76 -10.33
N LEU A 18 -16.80 -8.09 -11.62
CA LEU A 18 -17.76 -7.83 -12.70
C LEU A 18 -19.19 -8.30 -12.38
N MET A 19 -19.33 -9.47 -11.77
CA MET A 19 -20.64 -10.08 -11.48
C MET A 19 -21.18 -9.72 -10.09
N ARG A 20 -20.49 -8.86 -9.32
CA ARG A 20 -20.89 -8.51 -7.95
C ARG A 20 -21.59 -7.15 -7.92
N LYS A 21 -22.71 -7.09 -7.19
CA LYS A 21 -23.29 -5.80 -6.80
C LYS A 21 -22.42 -5.19 -5.70
N LEU A 22 -21.73 -4.09 -6.00
CA LEU A 22 -20.78 -3.47 -5.09
C LEU A 22 -21.38 -2.37 -4.23
N GLU A 23 -22.49 -1.76 -4.63
CA GLU A 23 -23.13 -0.67 -3.87
C GLU A 23 -23.56 -1.14 -2.47
N ASN A 24 -23.23 -0.34 -1.46
CA ASN A 24 -23.47 -0.57 -0.04
C ASN A 24 -22.78 -1.82 0.55
N VAL A 25 -21.86 -2.45 -0.18
CA VAL A 25 -21.06 -3.55 0.36
C VAL A 25 -20.05 -3.03 1.38
N LEU A 26 -20.01 -3.66 2.55
CA LEU A 26 -19.00 -3.40 3.58
C LEU A 26 -17.68 -4.06 3.20
N ILE A 27 -16.60 -3.28 3.26
CA ILE A 27 -15.24 -3.71 2.94
C ILE A 27 -14.26 -3.29 4.04
N VAL A 28 -13.08 -3.92 4.04
CA VAL A 28 -11.94 -3.49 4.84
C VAL A 28 -10.88 -2.98 3.88
N VAL A 29 -10.45 -1.74 4.06
CA VAL A 29 -9.32 -1.16 3.34
C VAL A 29 -8.08 -1.30 4.22
N ARG A 30 -6.97 -1.76 3.64
CA ARG A 30 -5.65 -1.80 4.27
C ARG A 30 -4.65 -1.05 3.38
N GLY A 31 -4.00 -0.03 3.94
CA GLY A 31 -2.94 0.73 3.28
C GLY A 31 -1.64 0.61 4.05
N ILE A 32 -0.51 0.64 3.34
CA ILE A 32 0.82 0.71 3.95
C ILE A 32 1.31 2.14 3.79
N THR A 33 1.82 2.72 4.88
CA THR A 33 2.36 4.07 4.88
C THR A 33 3.86 4.06 4.58
N GLN A 34 4.34 5.12 3.93
CA GLN A 34 5.77 5.35 3.71
C GLN A 34 6.45 6.00 4.93
N THR A 35 6.06 5.59 6.14
CA THR A 35 6.74 6.00 7.38
C THR A 35 7.93 5.06 7.64
N LYS A 36 8.86 5.48 8.51
CA LYS A 36 10.04 4.67 8.85
C LYS A 36 9.68 3.29 9.39
N LEU A 37 8.62 3.18 10.20
CA LEU A 37 8.12 1.91 10.75
C LEU A 37 7.11 1.19 9.83
N GLY A 38 6.74 1.81 8.71
CA GLY A 38 5.88 1.21 7.69
C GLY A 38 4.49 0.85 8.21
N ASN A 39 3.78 1.78 8.84
CA ASN A 39 2.50 1.45 9.46
C ASN A 39 1.49 0.89 8.46
N VAL A 40 0.78 -0.17 8.86
CA VAL A 40 -0.45 -0.61 8.20
C VAL A 40 -1.61 0.15 8.82
N ILE A 41 -2.31 0.91 7.99
CA ILE A 41 -3.58 1.54 8.32
C ILE A 41 -4.70 0.63 7.84
N ALA A 42 -5.68 0.36 8.69
CA ALA A 42 -6.84 -0.44 8.35
C ALA A 42 -8.15 0.18 8.86
N PHE A 43 -9.19 0.16 8.05
CA PHE A 43 -10.53 0.63 8.45
C PHE A 43 -11.62 -0.12 7.71
N LYS A 44 -12.79 -0.19 8.34
CA LYS A 44 -14.03 -0.66 7.71
C LYS A 44 -14.72 0.52 7.04
N THR A 45 -15.23 0.31 5.83
CA THR A 45 -16.05 1.30 5.11
C THR A 45 -17.07 0.59 4.23
N SER A 46 -17.96 1.35 3.60
CA SER A 46 -18.89 0.88 2.59
C SER A 46 -18.58 1.50 1.24
N ILE A 47 -18.73 0.72 0.17
CA ILE A 47 -18.72 1.23 -1.19
C ILE A 47 -20.01 2.02 -1.41
N LEU A 48 -19.88 3.29 -1.76
CA LEU A 48 -20.99 4.18 -2.10
C LEU A 48 -21.46 3.93 -3.54
N THR A 49 -20.51 3.95 -4.47
CA THR A 49 -20.77 3.69 -5.89
C THR A 49 -19.47 3.35 -6.63
N GLN A 50 -19.60 2.96 -7.89
CA GLN A 50 -18.50 2.77 -8.82
C GLN A 50 -18.73 3.58 -10.09
N THR A 51 -17.66 4.09 -10.70
CA THR A 51 -17.70 4.64 -12.07
C THR A 51 -16.76 3.85 -12.96
N ASN A 52 -17.09 3.77 -14.25
CA ASN A 52 -16.26 3.14 -15.28
C ASN A 52 -15.64 4.16 -16.25
N LYS A 53 -15.92 5.46 -16.08
CA LYS A 53 -15.38 6.56 -16.88
C LYS A 53 -15.00 7.74 -15.96
N PRO A 54 -13.80 8.35 -16.10
CA PRO A 54 -12.75 8.06 -17.08
C PRO A 54 -11.92 6.78 -16.78
N GLY A 55 -12.11 6.16 -15.61
CA GLY A 55 -11.49 4.89 -15.21
C GLY A 55 -12.40 4.13 -14.25
N CYS A 56 -12.00 2.91 -13.84
CA CYS A 56 -12.77 2.09 -12.90
C CYS A 56 -12.46 2.52 -11.47
N LEU A 57 -13.27 3.43 -10.91
CA LEU A 57 -13.05 3.97 -9.56
C LEU A 57 -14.15 3.53 -8.61
N LEU A 58 -13.75 3.19 -7.38
CA LEU A 58 -14.64 2.99 -6.26
C LEU A 58 -14.69 4.25 -5.39
N PHE A 59 -15.91 4.70 -5.10
CA PHE A 59 -16.17 5.75 -4.14
C PHE A 59 -16.53 5.10 -2.81
N LEU A 60 -15.76 5.41 -1.78
CA LEU A 60 -15.93 4.86 -0.44
C LEU A 60 -16.34 5.94 0.54
N ARG A 61 -17.14 5.57 1.53
CA ARG A 61 -17.47 6.46 2.65
C ARG A 61 -16.18 6.75 3.44
N MET A 62 -15.95 8.01 3.80
CA MET A 62 -14.80 8.33 4.65
C MET A 62 -14.93 7.63 6.00
N PRO A 63 -13.87 6.95 6.48
CA PRO A 63 -13.91 6.30 7.78
C PRO A 63 -13.87 7.35 8.90
N GLN A 64 -14.69 7.17 9.93
CA GLN A 64 -14.60 7.99 11.15
C GLN A 64 -13.45 7.55 12.06
N HIS A 65 -13.09 6.28 11.99
CA HIS A 65 -12.01 5.68 12.78
C HIS A 65 -11.19 4.73 11.92
N PHE A 66 -9.89 4.67 12.19
CA PHE A 66 -8.97 3.72 11.60
C PHE A 66 -8.04 3.15 12.67
N ALA A 67 -7.58 1.91 12.47
CA ALA A 67 -6.50 1.33 13.23
C ALA A 67 -5.17 1.58 12.49
N SER A 68 -4.10 1.86 13.23
CA SER A 68 -2.74 1.98 12.70
C SER A 68 -1.81 1.12 13.54
N LYS A 69 -1.04 0.25 12.89
CA LYS A 69 -0.05 -0.61 13.56
C LYS A 69 1.29 -0.56 12.83
N PRO A 70 2.42 -0.31 13.51
CA PRO A 70 3.74 -0.44 12.90
C PRO A 70 3.98 -1.90 12.50
N ILE A 71 4.53 -2.14 11.32
CA ILE A 71 4.89 -3.50 10.87
C ILE A 71 6.36 -3.83 11.09
N ARG A 72 7.18 -2.82 11.39
CA ARG A 72 8.60 -2.96 11.67
C ARG A 72 8.86 -2.70 13.14
N GLU A 73 9.78 -3.47 13.71
CA GLU A 73 10.30 -3.25 15.06
C GLU A 73 11.33 -2.12 15.09
N HIS A 74 12.12 -1.99 14.02
CA HIS A 74 13.15 -0.97 13.87
C HIS A 74 12.81 -0.01 12.74
N GLU A 75 13.11 1.28 12.95
CA GLU A 75 13.00 2.30 11.90
C GLU A 75 13.89 1.97 10.71
N ARG A 76 13.34 2.12 9.50
CA ARG A 76 14.13 2.10 8.26
C ARG A 76 14.33 3.51 7.74
N TYR A 77 15.56 3.78 7.33
CA TYR A 77 15.99 5.03 6.73
C TYR A 77 16.17 4.81 5.24
N ASN A 78 15.53 5.64 4.41
CA ASN A 78 15.69 5.57 2.97
C ASN A 78 16.95 6.33 2.56
N LEU A 79 17.74 5.74 1.67
CA LEU A 79 18.97 6.31 1.09
C LEU A 79 19.18 5.74 -0.31
N HIS A 80 20.21 6.24 -1.00
CA HIS A 80 20.57 5.74 -2.33
C HIS A 80 22.10 5.79 -2.48
N ILE A 81 22.77 4.81 -1.87
CA ILE A 81 24.24 4.75 -1.84
C ILE A 81 24.71 3.62 -2.77
N PRO A 82 25.57 3.89 -3.78
CA PRO A 82 26.19 2.84 -4.59
C PRO A 82 26.92 1.84 -3.70
N ALA A 83 26.72 0.55 -3.95
CA ALA A 83 27.29 -0.53 -3.15
C ALA A 83 27.60 -1.76 -4.00
N THR A 84 28.68 -2.47 -3.67
CA THR A 84 29.00 -3.76 -4.27
C THR A 84 28.56 -4.87 -3.33
N LEU A 85 27.68 -5.77 -3.79
CA LEU A 85 27.30 -6.98 -3.07
C LEU A 85 28.22 -8.12 -3.48
N THR A 86 28.94 -8.72 -2.54
CA THR A 86 29.75 -9.92 -2.80
C THR A 86 29.07 -11.15 -2.21
N HIS A 87 28.80 -12.13 -3.07
CA HIS A 87 28.30 -13.43 -2.66
C HIS A 87 29.25 -14.52 -3.18
N ASN A 88 29.90 -15.23 -2.26
CA ASN A 88 31.04 -16.11 -2.52
C ASN A 88 32.17 -15.36 -3.25
N THR A 89 32.40 -15.66 -4.53
CA THR A 89 33.43 -15.04 -5.37
C THR A 89 32.85 -14.10 -6.43
N VAL A 90 31.54 -13.93 -6.47
CA VAL A 90 30.85 -13.09 -7.45
C VAL A 90 30.48 -11.76 -6.81
N SER A 91 30.79 -10.66 -7.51
CA SER A 91 30.42 -9.31 -7.09
C SER A 91 29.37 -8.73 -8.03
N TYR A 92 28.42 -8.02 -7.44
CA TYR A 92 27.30 -7.38 -8.12
C TYR A 92 27.29 -5.90 -7.77
N GLU A 93 27.21 -5.05 -8.79
CA GLU A 93 26.96 -3.62 -8.59
C GLU A 93 25.48 -3.42 -8.21
N SER A 94 25.25 -2.63 -7.17
CA SER A 94 23.92 -2.41 -6.58
C SER A 94 23.83 -1.03 -5.93
N HIS A 95 22.65 -0.68 -5.44
CA HIS A 95 22.44 0.49 -4.59
C HIS A 95 21.77 0.08 -3.29
N LEU A 96 22.32 0.54 -2.16
CA LEU A 96 21.67 0.45 -0.86
C LEU A 96 20.50 1.45 -0.81
N ILE A 97 19.28 0.93 -0.74
CA ILE A 97 18.03 1.71 -0.84
C ILE A 97 17.41 2.02 0.53
N ASP A 98 17.63 1.15 1.52
CA ASP A 98 17.26 1.43 2.92
C ASP A 98 18.15 0.64 3.91
N PHE A 99 18.25 1.14 5.15
CA PHE A 99 18.82 0.38 6.26
C PHE A 99 18.04 0.58 7.57
N SER A 100 18.21 -0.37 8.48
CA SER A 100 17.77 -0.36 9.88
C SER A 100 18.82 -1.03 10.75
N VAL A 101 18.62 -0.98 12.07
CA VAL A 101 19.48 -1.68 13.05
C VAL A 101 19.59 -3.18 12.76
N SER A 102 18.52 -3.81 12.26
CA SER A 102 18.44 -5.25 12.07
C SER A 102 18.61 -5.71 10.62
N GLY A 103 18.94 -4.82 9.68
CA GLY A 103 19.12 -5.20 8.27
C GLY A 103 18.94 -4.05 7.29
N CYS A 104 19.19 -4.33 6.01
CA CYS A 104 19.17 -3.35 4.92
C CYS A 104 18.62 -3.96 3.61
N ALA A 105 18.35 -3.12 2.62
CA ALA A 105 17.86 -3.52 1.31
C ALA A 105 18.71 -2.93 0.18
N PHE A 106 18.91 -3.71 -0.88
CA PHE A 106 19.64 -3.33 -2.08
C PHE A 106 18.76 -3.48 -3.32
N LEU A 107 19.01 -2.67 -4.36
CA LEU A 107 18.42 -2.75 -5.69
C LEU A 107 19.48 -2.76 -6.79
#